data_AF-A0A8J2W4Z3-F1
#
_entry.id   AF-A0A8J2W4Z3-F1
#
_cell.length_a   1.000
_cell.length_b   1.000
_cell.length_c   1.000
_cell.angle_alpha   90.00
_cell.angle_beta   90.00
_cell.angle_gamma   90.00
#
_symmetry.space_group_name_H-M   'P 1'
#
loop_
_entity.id
_entity.type
_entity.pdbx_description
1 polymer ?
#
loop_
_entity_poly.entity_id
_entity_poly.type
_entity_poly.pdbx_seq_one_letter_code
_entity_poly.pdbx_strand_id
1 'polypeptide(L)' 'MAGEKAVSTASKPQMRGLLNSAIKRNLILSLTCAAVSGFAFKQLVGNERKRKYAEFYRTYDAEKEFEEMRAKGLFQSC' A
#
# COMPACT_ATOMS: atom_id res chain seq x y z
N MET A 1 19.51 50.55 -21.72
CA MET A 1 18.62 50.42 -22.88
C MET A 1 17.79 49.16 -22.71
N ALA A 2 16.59 49.32 -22.17
CA ALA A 2 15.56 48.29 -22.21
C ALA A 2 14.96 48.28 -23.62
N GLY A 3 14.82 47.11 -24.24
CA GLY A 3 14.19 46.99 -25.55
C GLY A 3 14.31 45.61 -26.18
N GLU A 4 13.14 44.99 -26.42
CA GLU A 4 12.86 43.85 -27.30
C GLU A 4 13.42 42.45 -26.94
N LYS A 5 12.63 41.68 -26.18
CA LYS A 5 12.11 40.38 -26.65
C LYS A 5 10.71 40.16 -26.08
N ALA A 6 9.75 40.96 -26.54
CA ALA A 6 8.37 40.96 -26.06
C ALA A 6 7.43 39.96 -26.77
N VAL A 7 7.95 38.98 -27.52
CA VAL A 7 7.16 37.81 -27.98
C VAL A 7 8.07 36.60 -28.07
N SER A 8 7.97 35.67 -27.12
CA SER A 8 8.54 34.34 -27.27
C SER A 8 7.74 33.57 -28.33
N THR A 9 8.30 33.39 -29.52
CA THR A 9 7.72 32.50 -30.53
C THR A 9 7.77 31.07 -30.00
N ALA A 10 6.61 30.49 -29.69
CA ALA A 10 6.53 29.12 -29.19
C ALA A 10 7.13 28.15 -30.23
N SER A 11 8.14 27.38 -29.82
CA SER A 11 8.71 26.31 -30.65
C SER A 11 7.63 25.27 -30.97
N LYS A 12 7.60 24.78 -32.21
CA LYS A 12 6.57 23.83 -32.65
C LYS A 12 6.51 22.61 -31.72
N PRO A 13 5.36 22.32 -31.10
CA PRO A 13 5.22 21.14 -30.26
C PRO A 13 5.19 19.86 -31.11
N GLN A 14 5.39 18.72 -30.46
CA GLN A 14 5.27 17.42 -31.11
C GLN A 14 3.81 17.21 -31.59
N MET A 15 3.58 17.18 -32.90
CA MET A 15 2.22 17.04 -33.47
C MET A 15 1.84 15.61 -33.88
N ARG A 16 2.75 14.64 -33.74
CA ARG A 16 2.53 13.23 -34.18
C ARG A 16 3.02 12.26 -33.12
N GLY A 17 2.35 11.12 -32.94
CA GLY A 17 2.79 10.07 -32.00
C GLY A 17 2.52 10.36 -30.52
N LEU A 18 1.70 11.38 -30.22
CA LEU A 18 1.30 11.78 -28.87
C LEU A 18 0.68 10.60 -28.09
N LEU A 19 -0.18 9.82 -28.75
CA LEU A 19 -0.83 8.66 -28.14
C LEU A 19 0.18 7.58 -27.71
N ASN A 20 1.15 7.24 -28.56
CA ASN A 20 2.16 6.23 -28.24
C ASN A 20 3.04 6.68 -27.06
N SER A 21 3.42 7.97 -27.03
CA SER A 21 4.13 8.56 -25.89
C SER A 21 3.33 8.47 -24.59
N ALA A 22 2.04 8.81 -24.64
CA ALA A 22 1.16 8.73 -23.49
C ALA A 22 0.97 7.28 -22.98
N ILE A 23 0.78 6.31 -23.88
CA ILE A 23 0.64 4.90 -23.54
C ILE A 23 1.89 4.38 -22.82
N LYS A 24 3.08 4.66 -23.36
CA LYS A 24 4.34 4.24 -22.73
C LYS A 24 4.49 4.80 -21.32
N ARG A 25 4.19 6.09 -21.13
CA ARG A 25 4.25 6.73 -19.82
C ARG A 25 3.26 6.10 -18.84
N ASN A 26 2.02 5.93 -19.27
CA ASN A 26 0.96 5.39 -18.42
C ASN A 26 1.20 3.92 -18.05
N LEU A 27 1.80 3.14 -18.95
CA LEU A 27 2.16 1.75 -18.70
C LEU A 27 3.23 1.62 -17.61
N ILE A 28 4.28 2.45 -17.67
CA ILE A 28 5.32 2.48 -16.64
C ILE A 28 4.71 2.92 -15.29
N LEU A 29 3.84 3.93 -15.32
CA LEU A 29 3.17 4.41 -14.12
C LEU A 29 2.25 3.36 -13.51
N SER A 30 1.47 2.63 -14.33
CA SER A 30 0.56 1.62 -13.81
C SER A 30 1.30 0.43 -13.21
N LEU A 31 2.38 -0.04 -13.84
CA LEU A 31 3.22 -1.11 -13.31
C LEU A 31 3.88 -0.73 -11.98
N THR A 32 4.43 0.47 -11.89
CA THR A 32 5.06 0.96 -10.65
C THR A 32 4.03 1.11 -9.54
N CYS A 33 2.87 1.71 -9.82
CA CYS A 33 1.77 1.82 -8.85
C CYS A 33 1.27 0.44 -8.38
N ALA A 34 1.14 -0.54 -9.28
CA ALA A 34 0.71 -1.89 -8.93
C ALA A 34 1.74 -2.63 -8.05
N ALA A 35 3.04 -2.48 -8.35
CA ALA A 35 4.09 -3.06 -7.53
C ALA A 35 4.13 -2.45 -6.12
N VAL A 36 4.02 -1.12 -6.02
CA VAL A 36 4.01 -0.40 -4.74
C VAL A 36 2.79 -0.78 -3.91
N SER A 37 1.60 -0.83 -4.51
CA SER A 37 0.37 -1.18 -3.78
C SER A 37 0.40 -2.62 -3.28
N GLY A 38 0.87 -3.58 -4.09
CA GLY A 38 1.04 -4.97 -3.69
C GLY A 38 2.04 -5.13 -2.54
N PHE A 39 3.18 -4.42 -2.62
CA PHE A 39 4.18 -4.42 -1.55
C PHE A 39 3.64 -3.80 -0.26
N ALA A 40 2.97 -2.65 -0.36
CA ALA A 40 2.37 -1.97 0.78
C ALA A 40 1.35 -2.86 1.50
N PHE A 41 0.48 -3.55 0.75
CA PHE A 41 -0.50 -4.46 1.33
C PHE A 41 0.17 -5.64 2.05
N LYS A 42 1.20 -6.25 1.44
CA LYS A 42 1.96 -7.33 2.07
C LYS A 42 2.60 -6.89 3.38
N GLN A 43 3.24 -5.73 3.41
CA GLN A 43 3.92 -5.22 4.61
C GLN A 43 2.94 -4.80 5.70
N LEU A 44 1.96 -3.95 5.35
CA LEU A 44 1.07 -3.33 6.33
C LEU A 44 -0.02 -4.26 6.84
N VAL A 45 -0.49 -5.20 6.01
CA VAL A 45 -1.58 -6.10 6.39
C VAL A 45 -1.06 -7.51 6.61
N GLY A 46 -0.35 -8.07 5.61
CA GLY A 46 0.09 -9.46 5.65
C GLY A 46 1.06 -9.75 6.80
N ASN A 47 2.14 -9.00 6.88
CA ASN A 47 3.18 -9.20 7.89
C ASN A 47 2.73 -8.74 9.28
N GLU A 48 2.02 -7.62 9.36
CA GLU A 48 1.48 -7.13 10.64
C GLU A 48 0.54 -8.16 11.28
N ARG A 49 -0.35 -8.77 10.49
CA ARG A 49 -1.22 -9.84 10.98
C ARG A 49 -0.40 -11.00 11.52
N LYS A 50 0.57 -11.51 10.76
CA LYS A 50 1.46 -12.60 11.19
C LYS A 50 2.20 -12.26 12.48
N ARG A 51 2.70 -11.03 12.60
CA ARG A 51 3.38 -10.55 13.81
C ARG A 51 2.45 -10.57 15.01
N LYS A 52 1.23 -10.02 14.89
CA LYS A 52 0.25 -10.00 15.99
C LYS A 52 -0.12 -11.40 16.48
N TYR A 53 -0.34 -12.35 15.57
CA TYR A 53 -0.58 -13.74 15.96
C TYR A 53 0.63 -14.36 16.66
N ALA A 54 1.84 -14.12 16.15
CA ALA A 54 3.06 -14.64 16.77
C ALA A 54 3.29 -14.03 18.17
N GLU A 55 3.02 -12.73 18.34
CA GLU A 55 3.11 -12.05 19.64
C GLU A 55 2.08 -12.59 20.63
N PHE A 56 0.83 -12.79 20.20
CA PHE A 56 -0.21 -13.39 21.03
C PHE A 56 0.22 -14.76 21.57
N TYR A 57 0.61 -15.69 20.69
CA TYR A 57 1.00 -17.03 21.09
C TYR A 57 2.33 -17.10 21.85
N ARG A 58 3.16 -16.06 21.82
CA ARG A 58 4.43 -16.05 22.54
C ARG A 58 4.26 -16.03 24.06
N THR A 59 3.21 -15.37 24.54
CA THR A 59 2.94 -15.21 25.99
C THR A 59 1.60 -15.80 26.39
N TYR A 60 0.92 -16.51 25.47
CA TYR A 60 -0.39 -17.09 25.73
C TYR A 60 -0.27 -18.34 26.61
N ASP A 61 -0.96 -18.30 27.75
CA ASP A 61 -1.14 -19.45 28.63
C ASP A 61 -2.60 -19.92 28.52
N ALA A 62 -2.78 -21.11 27.95
CA ALA A 62 -4.08 -21.66 27.65
C ALA A 62 -4.86 -22.03 28.92
N GLU A 63 -4.19 -22.50 29.98
CA GLU A 63 -4.85 -22.92 31.21
C GLU A 63 -5.36 -21.70 31.97
N LYS A 64 -4.56 -20.63 32.03
CA LYS A 64 -4.97 -19.38 32.69
C LYS A 64 -6.22 -18.77 32.02
N GLU A 65 -6.20 -18.65 30.70
CA GLU A 65 -7.34 -18.09 29.96
C GLU A 65 -8.59 -18.99 30.05
N PHE A 66 -8.39 -20.31 30.06
CA PHE A 66 -9.46 -21.27 30.29
C PHE A 66 -10.11 -21.06 31.67
N GLU A 67 -9.33 -20.92 32.74
CA GLU A 67 -9.90 -20.71 34.08
C GLU A 67 -10.55 -19.34 34.25
N GLU A 68 -10.07 -18.31 33.58
CA GLU A 68 -10.78 -17.04 33.50
C GLU A 68 -12.14 -17.18 32.79
N MET A 69 -12.22 -17.97 31.72
CA MET A 69 -13.48 -18.24 31.01
C MET A 69 -14.43 -19.14 31.81
N ARG A 70 -13.88 -20.13 32.52
CA ARG A 70 -14.63 -21.00 33.42
C ARG A 70 -15.23 -20.22 34.59
N ALA A 71 -14.45 -19.34 35.23
CA ALA A 71 -14.92 -18.48 36.31
C ALA A 71 -16.06 -17.53 35.86
N LYS A 72 -16.06 -17.14 34.58
CA LYS A 72 -17.13 -16.33 33.96
C LYS A 72 -18.37 -17.17 33.60
N GLY A 73 -18.37 -18.48 33.85
CA GLY A 73 -19.50 -19.36 33.58
C GLY A 73 -19.81 -19.54 32.09
N LEU A 74 -18.83 -19.35 31.21
CA LEU A 74 -19.03 -19.45 29.76
C LEU A 74 -19.23 -20.89 29.28
N PHE A 75 -18.72 -21.87 30.02
CA PHE A 75 -18.76 -23.27 29.65
C PHE A 75 -19.94 -23.99 30.31
N GLN A 76 -20.67 -24.79 29.54
CA GLN A 76 -21.71 -25.69 30.07
C GLN A 76 -21.16 -27.05 30.50
N SER A 77 -19.95 -27.39 30.05
CA SER A 77 -19.32 -28.71 30.22
C SER A 77 -18.22 -28.73 31.30
N CYS A 78 -18.01 -27.65 32.03
CA CYS A 78 -16.92 -27.47 33.00
C CYS A 78 -17.42 -27.21 34.42
#